data_AF-A0A645FMQ1-F1
#
_entry.id   AF-A0A645FMQ1-F1
#
_cell.length_a   1.000
_cell.length_b   1.000
_cell.length_c   1.000
_cell.angle_alpha   90.00
_cell.angle_beta   90.00
_cell.angle_gamma   90.00
#
_symmetry.space_group_name_H-M   'P 1'
#
loop_
_entity.id
_entity.type
_entity.pdbx_description
1 polymer ?
#
loop_
_entity_poly.entity_id
_entity_poly.type
_entity_poly.pdbx_seq_one_letter_code
_entity_poly.pdbx_strand_id
1 'polypeptide(L)'
;MYLGGNFYSLHVKHDLRKKQSEMNDLDHFLLEEFVFKDILGIDDPKTTDKITYIKGNSGIQGIMSIKEKVDSGEFKVGFGIHPLSFSDLLKVSDKNIKMPPKCTYIEPKLVTALVMYDMK
;
A
#
# COMPACT_ATOMS: atom_id res chain seq x y z
N MET A 1 -7.29 5.13 8.29
CA MET A 1 -7.42 6.35 7.47
C MET A 1 -7.38 7.56 8.37
N TYR A 2 -6.71 8.64 7.98
CA TYR A 2 -6.70 9.92 8.68
C TYR A 2 -7.28 11.00 7.76
N LEU A 3 -8.33 11.68 8.21
CA LEU A 3 -9.06 12.67 7.43
C LEU A 3 -9.72 13.70 8.37
N GLY A 4 -9.56 14.99 8.07
CA GLY A 4 -10.24 16.06 8.82
C GLY A 4 -9.96 16.01 10.33
N GLY A 5 -8.70 15.76 10.72
CA GLY A 5 -8.30 15.71 12.12
C GLY A 5 -8.53 14.38 12.84
N ASN A 6 -9.23 13.42 12.23
CA ASN A 6 -9.70 12.21 12.91
C ASN A 6 -9.16 10.92 12.27
N PHE A 7 -8.96 9.90 13.11
CA PHE A 7 -8.63 8.55 12.68
C PHE A 7 -9.88 7.70 12.50
N TYR A 8 -9.96 7.01 11.37
CA TYR A 8 -11.03 6.09 11.01
C TYR A 8 -10.46 4.71 10.70
N SER A 9 -11.12 3.67 11.23
CA SER A 9 -10.92 2.30 10.77
C SER A 9 -11.79 2.07 9.54
N LEU A 10 -11.19 1.50 8.49
CA LEU A 10 -11.91 1.14 7.27
C LEU A 10 -12.05 -0.37 7.20
N HIS A 11 -13.26 -0.84 6.95
CA HIS A 11 -13.55 -2.26 6.78
C HIS A 11 -14.27 -2.47 5.46
N VAL A 12 -13.75 -3.37 4.62
CA VAL A 12 -14.41 -3.76 3.38
C VAL A 12 -15.61 -4.65 3.73
N LYS A 13 -16.78 -4.32 3.17
CA LYS A 13 -18.00 -5.12 3.36
C LYS A 13 -17.76 -6.56 2.89
N HIS A 14 -18.28 -7.54 3.63
CA HIS A 14 -18.05 -8.97 3.33
C HIS A 14 -18.42 -9.37 1.90
N ASP A 15 -19.54 -8.86 1.38
CA ASP A 15 -19.99 -9.20 0.03
C ASP A 15 -19.04 -8.66 -1.05
N LEU A 16 -18.49 -7.46 -0.85
CA LEU A 16 -17.51 -6.86 -1.76
C LEU A 16 -16.19 -7.62 -1.71
N ARG A 17 -15.74 -7.95 -0.49
CA ARG A 17 -14.52 -8.72 -0.26
C ARG A 17 -14.61 -10.10 -0.90
N LYS A 18 -15.73 -10.79 -0.73
CA LYS A 18 -15.97 -12.12 -1.33
C LYS A 18 -15.91 -12.08 -2.84
N LYS A 19 -16.51 -11.08 -3.48
CA LYS A 19 -16.43 -10.90 -4.95
C LYS A 19 -15.00 -10.72 -5.45
N GLN A 20 -14.17 -9.99 -4.70
CA GLN A 20 -12.79 -9.71 -5.11
C GLN A 20 -11.80 -10.81 -4.74
N SER A 21 -12.15 -11.69 -3.80
CA SER A 21 -11.27 -12.72 -3.25
C SER A 21 -10.72 -13.73 -4.27
N GLU A 22 -11.42 -13.91 -5.40
CA GLU A 22 -10.96 -14.74 -6.51
C GLU A 22 -9.79 -14.10 -7.25
N MET A 23 -9.78 -12.77 -7.38
CA MET A 23 -8.71 -12.02 -8.02
C MET A 23 -7.59 -11.70 -7.05
N ASN A 24 -7.90 -10.97 -5.97
CA ASN A 24 -6.93 -10.51 -4.99
C ASN A 24 -7.66 -9.98 -3.74
N ASP A 25 -7.28 -10.47 -2.55
CA ASP A 25 -7.86 -10.05 -1.27
C ASP A 25 -6.89 -9.25 -0.38
N LEU A 26 -5.80 -8.75 -0.96
CA LEU A 26 -4.86 -7.90 -0.23
C LEU A 26 -5.50 -6.54 0.05
N ASP A 27 -5.37 -6.05 1.29
CA ASP A 27 -5.92 -4.74 1.70
C ASP A 27 -5.43 -3.60 0.80
N HIS A 28 -4.19 -3.68 0.29
CA HIS A 28 -3.63 -2.71 -0.66
C HIS A 28 -4.39 -2.70 -1.99
N PHE A 29 -4.73 -3.89 -2.50
CA PHE A 29 -5.48 -4.03 -3.74
C PHE A 29 -6.92 -3.52 -3.57
N LEU A 30 -7.56 -3.84 -2.44
CA LEU A 30 -8.91 -3.37 -2.13
C LEU A 30 -8.96 -1.84 -1.98
N LEU A 31 -7.92 -1.22 -1.41
CA LEU A 31 -7.81 0.23 -1.34
C LEU A 31 -7.66 0.87 -2.72
N GLU A 32 -6.84 0.27 -3.59
CA GLU A 32 -6.62 0.74 -4.96
C GLU A 32 -7.92 0.69 -5.78
N GLU A 33 -8.62 -0.45 -5.81
CA GLU A 33 -9.88 -0.57 -6.56
C GLU A 33 -11.00 0.31 -5.99
N PHE A 34 -11.31 0.20 -4.69
CA PHE A 34 -12.50 0.85 -4.16
C PHE A 34 -12.31 2.31 -3.77
N VAL A 35 -11.09 2.76 -3.47
CA VAL A 35 -10.85 4.13 -3.02
C VAL A 35 -10.10 4.92 -4.07
N PHE A 36 -8.96 4.43 -4.56
CA PHE A 36 -8.17 5.22 -5.51
C PHE A 36 -8.91 5.35 -6.84
N LYS A 37 -9.37 4.24 -7.40
CA LYS A 37 -10.08 4.22 -8.68
C LYS A 37 -11.53 4.70 -8.56
N ASP A 38 -12.37 4.00 -7.79
CA ASP A 38 -13.81 4.27 -7.76
C ASP A 38 -14.19 5.61 -7.11
N ILE A 39 -13.49 6.05 -6.07
CA ILE A 39 -13.83 7.26 -5.31
C ILE A 39 -12.97 8.46 -5.74
N LEU A 40 -11.66 8.27 -5.88
CA LEU A 40 -10.72 9.37 -6.16
C LEU A 40 -10.41 9.55 -7.65
N GLY A 41 -10.84 8.64 -8.52
CA GLY A 41 -10.61 8.70 -9.97
C GLY A 41 -9.13 8.60 -10.35
N ILE A 42 -8.37 7.77 -9.64
CA ILE A 42 -6.95 7.50 -9.87
C ILE A 42 -6.83 6.09 -10.44
N ASP A 43 -6.64 5.99 -11.75
CA ASP A 43 -6.58 4.69 -12.45
C ASP A 43 -5.25 3.95 -12.24
N ASP A 44 -4.12 4.67 -12.22
CA ASP A 44 -2.80 4.08 -12.00
C ASP A 44 -2.01 4.86 -10.92
N PRO A 45 -1.83 4.28 -9.72
CA PRO A 45 -1.10 4.92 -8.64
C PRO A 45 0.42 5.01 -8.88
N LYS A 46 0.95 4.43 -9.97
CA LYS A 46 2.38 4.53 -10.34
C LYS A 46 2.73 5.75 -11.16
N THR A 47 1.77 6.31 -11.88
CA THR A 47 1.98 7.43 -12.82
C THR A 47 1.41 8.75 -12.31
N THR A 48 0.67 8.70 -11.20
CA THR A 48 0.03 9.88 -10.62
C THR A 48 0.92 10.61 -9.63
N ASP A 49 0.94 11.94 -9.70
CA ASP A 49 1.58 12.80 -8.71
C ASP A 49 0.69 13.05 -7.47
N LYS A 50 -0.56 12.55 -7.50
CA LYS A 50 -1.53 12.74 -6.40
C LYS A 50 -1.31 11.81 -5.21
N ILE A 51 -0.45 10.81 -5.35
CA ILE A 51 -0.17 9.82 -4.31
C ILE A 51 1.32 9.90 -3.95
N THR A 52 1.61 10.02 -2.66
CA THR A 52 2.96 9.92 -2.11
C THR A 52 3.00 8.84 -1.05
N TYR A 53 4.11 8.09 -1.02
CA TYR A 53 4.33 7.01 -0.07
C TYR A 53 5.35 7.44 0.98
N ILE A 54 5.03 7.23 2.25
CA ILE A 54 5.99 7.42 3.35
C ILE A 54 6.82 6.13 3.46
N LYS A 55 8.15 6.28 3.44
CA LYS A 55 9.07 5.17 3.65
C LYS A 55 9.09 4.80 5.14
N GLY A 56 9.05 3.51 5.43
CA GLY A 56 9.18 3.00 6.80
C GLY A 56 8.25 1.83 7.07
N ASN A 57 8.07 1.53 8.35
CA ASN A 57 7.10 0.53 8.80
C ASN A 57 5.73 1.19 9.06
N SER A 58 4.66 0.40 8.99
CA SER A 58 3.31 0.81 9.43
C SER A 58 3.19 0.98 10.96
N GLY A 59 4.29 1.28 11.64
CA GLY A 59 4.32 1.55 13.08
C GLY A 59 3.91 2.97 13.42
N ILE A 60 3.95 3.30 14.71
CA ILE A 60 3.48 4.58 15.25
C ILE A 60 4.14 5.78 14.54
N GLN A 61 5.45 5.71 14.28
CA GLN A 61 6.17 6.80 13.62
C GLN A 61 5.66 7.07 12.20
N GLY A 62 5.44 6.01 11.41
CA GLY A 62 4.88 6.15 10.05
C GLY A 62 3.48 6.77 10.07
N ILE A 63 2.62 6.33 11.00
CA ILE A 63 1.26 6.88 11.16
C ILE A 63 1.29 8.35 11.60
N MET A 64 2.21 8.72 12.50
CA MET A 64 2.37 10.12 12.93
C MET A 64 2.85 11.01 11.78
N SER A 65 3.79 10.55 10.94
CA SER A 65 4.21 11.29 9.74
C SER A 65 3.06 11.47 8.73
N ILE A 66 2.17 10.49 8.58
CA ILE A 66 0.95 10.64 7.76
C ILE A 66 0.07 11.75 8.33
N LYS A 67 -0.16 11.73 9.65
CA LYS A 67 -0.95 12.76 10.34
C LYS A 67 -0.37 14.15 10.11
N GLU A 68 0.92 14.34 10.36
CA GLU A 68 1.60 15.64 10.20
C GLU A 68 1.47 16.19 8.77
N LYS A 69 1.62 15.32 7.76
CA LYS A 69 1.47 15.69 6.34
C LYS A 69 0.05 16.06 5.92
N VAL A 70 -0.96 15.49 6.58
CA VAL A 70 -2.36 15.87 6.35
C VAL A 70 -2.69 17.17 7.10
N ASP A 71 -2.23 17.30 8.34
CA ASP A 71 -2.47 18.49 9.16
C ASP A 71 -1.77 19.74 8.63
N SER A 72 -0.61 19.57 7.97
CA SER A 72 0.09 20.67 7.29
C SER A 72 -0.65 21.19 6.06
N GLY A 73 -1.65 20.44 5.56
CA GLY A 73 -2.38 20.75 4.34
C GLY A 73 -1.68 20.31 3.05
N GLU A 74 -0.50 19.69 3.11
CA GLU A 74 0.20 19.11 1.95
C GLU A 74 -0.66 18.01 1.30
N PHE A 75 -1.34 17.20 2.10
CA PHE A 75 -2.28 16.17 1.65
C PHE A 75 -3.66 16.35 2.28
N LYS A 76 -4.70 15.84 1.60
CA LYS A 76 -6.10 15.89 2.11
C LYS A 76 -6.48 14.69 2.96
N VAL A 77 -5.88 13.54 2.71
CA VAL A 77 -6.22 12.27 3.36
C VAL A 77 -4.97 11.39 3.46
N GLY A 78 -4.90 10.61 4.53
CA GLY A 78 -3.82 9.65 4.78
C GLY A 78 -4.35 8.22 4.95
N PHE A 79 -3.64 7.24 4.38
CA PHE A 79 -3.97 5.82 4.52
C PHE A 79 -2.82 5.05 5.13
N GLY A 80 -3.05 4.52 6.34
CA GLY A 80 -2.21 3.48 6.93
C GLY A 80 -2.84 2.12 6.64
N ILE A 81 -2.05 1.20 6.11
CA ILE A 81 -2.49 -0.15 5.73
C ILE A 81 -1.71 -1.17 6.56
N HIS A 82 -2.37 -2.26 6.91
CA HIS A 82 -1.72 -3.36 7.60
C HIS A 82 -0.61 -3.96 6.71
N PRO A 83 0.60 -4.18 7.26
CA PRO A 83 1.68 -4.77 6.48
C PRO A 83 1.31 -6.18 6.04
N LEU A 84 1.78 -6.56 4.85
CA LEU A 84 1.58 -7.90 4.32
C LEU A 84 2.29 -8.93 5.20
N SER A 85 1.60 -10.02 5.51
CA SER A 85 2.22 -11.13 6.21
C SER A 85 3.02 -12.02 5.25
N PHE A 86 3.92 -12.84 5.78
CA PHE A 86 4.67 -13.80 4.96
C PHE A 86 3.75 -14.81 4.25
N SER A 87 2.65 -15.23 4.90
CA SER A 87 1.68 -16.13 4.27
C SER A 87 0.92 -15.47 3.13
N ASP A 88 0.69 -14.15 3.17
CA ASP A 88 0.12 -13.42 2.05
C ASP A 88 1.07 -13.36 0.86
N LEU A 89 2.38 -13.19 1.11
CA LEU A 89 3.41 -13.25 0.05
C LEU A 89 3.41 -14.61 -0.66
N LEU A 90 3.35 -15.70 0.11
CA LEU A 90 3.27 -17.06 -0.44
C LEU A 90 2.01 -17.25 -1.29
N LYS A 91 0.84 -16.85 -0.79
CA LYS A 91 -0.43 -16.96 -1.53
C LYS A 91 -0.40 -16.19 -2.85
N VAL A 92 0.19 -14.99 -2.85
CA VAL A 92 0.31 -14.18 -4.07
C VAL A 92 1.20 -14.87 -5.10
N SER A 93 2.31 -15.45 -4.63
CA SER A 93 3.21 -16.25 -5.47
C SER A 93 2.50 -17.47 -6.07
N ASP A 94 1.81 -18.26 -5.24
CA ASP A 94 1.13 -19.48 -5.66
C ASP A 94 0.02 -19.21 -6.69
N LYS A 95 -0.67 -18.09 -6.53
CA LYS A 95 -1.75 -17.67 -7.44
C LYS A 95 -1.26 -16.90 -8.67
N ASN A 96 0.06 -16.68 -8.79
CA ASN A 96 0.67 -15.88 -9.87
C ASN A 96 0.02 -14.49 -10.03
N ILE A 97 -0.38 -13.88 -8.90
CA ILE A 97 -1.05 -12.58 -8.86
C ILE A 97 0.00 -11.46 -8.83
N LYS A 98 -0.28 -10.36 -9.53
CA LYS A 98 0.56 -9.16 -9.49
C LYS A 98 0.37 -8.41 -8.17
N MET A 99 1.46 -8.18 -7.44
CA MET A 99 1.42 -7.36 -6.23
C MET A 99 1.09 -5.90 -6.55
N PRO A 100 0.26 -5.23 -5.71
CA PRO A 100 0.09 -3.78 -5.77
C PRO A 100 1.43 -3.05 -5.60
N PRO A 101 1.60 -1.86 -6.20
CA PRO A 101 2.84 -1.10 -6.04
C PRO A 101 3.10 -0.74 -4.57
N LYS A 102 4.37 -0.81 -4.16
CA LYS A 102 4.85 -0.31 -2.85
C LYS A 102 4.15 -0.92 -1.62
N CYS A 103 3.54 -2.09 -1.75
CA CYS A 103 2.87 -2.80 -0.66
C CYS A 103 3.82 -3.59 0.27
N THR A 104 5.11 -3.70 -0.09
CA THR A 104 6.13 -4.41 0.70
C THR A 104 7.31 -3.50 1.01
N TYR A 105 7.75 -3.56 2.27
CA TYR A 105 9.00 -2.95 2.74
C TYR A 105 9.77 -4.02 3.53
N ILE A 106 10.83 -4.57 2.92
CA ILE A 106 11.59 -5.71 3.47
C ILE A 106 12.88 -5.20 4.10
N GLU A 107 13.09 -5.55 5.37
CA GLU A 107 14.34 -5.32 6.11
C GLU A 107 14.80 -6.61 6.82
N PRO A 108 16.12 -6.86 6.90
CA PRO A 108 17.18 -6.11 6.24
C PRO A 108 17.11 -6.27 4.72
N LYS A 109 17.55 -5.25 3.97
CA LYS A 109 17.69 -5.40 2.53
C LYS A 109 18.66 -6.54 2.27
N LEU A 110 18.29 -7.46 1.37
CA LEU A 110 19.20 -8.48 0.91
C LEU A 110 20.47 -7.80 0.43
N VAL A 111 21.61 -8.18 1.02
CA VAL A 111 22.93 -7.75 0.56
C VAL A 111 23.14 -8.43 -0.79
N THR A 112 22.67 -7.79 -1.86
CA THR A 112 22.99 -8.21 -3.21
C THR A 112 24.46 -7.86 -3.43
N ALA A 113 25.34 -8.85 -3.42
CA ALA A 113 26.69 -8.67 -3.94
C ALA A 113 26.55 -8.25 -5.40
N LEU A 114 26.70 -6.96 -5.68
CA LEU A 114 26.82 -6.42 -7.03
C LEU A 114 28.10 -7.02 -7.61
N VAL A 115 27.98 -8.12 -8.36
CA VAL A 115 29.07 -8.57 -9.23
C VAL A 115 29.10 -7.58 -10.39
N MET A 116 29.97 -6.57 -10.29
CA MET A 116 30.33 -5.76 -11.45
C MET A 116 31.22 -6.64 -12.33
N TYR A 117 30.63 -7.16 -13.41
CA TYR A 117 31.39 -7.82 -14.46
C TYR A 117 31.99 -6.72 -15.35
N ASP A 118 33.32 -6.62 -15.36
CA ASP A 118 34.05 -5.75 -16.27
C ASP A 118 33.87 -6.29 -17.70
N MET A 119 32.96 -5.68 -18.46
CA MET A 119 32.84 -5.97 -19.89
C MET A 119 34.02 -5.30 -20.59
N LYS A 120 35.10 -6.06 -20.76
CA LYS A 120 36.16 -5.72 -21.71
C LYS A 120 35.63 -5.63 -23.14
#